data_AF-A0A7C6YI25-F1
#
_entry.id   AF-A0A7C6YI25-F1
#
_cell.length_a   1.000
_cell.length_b   1.000
_cell.length_c   1.000
_cell.angle_alpha   90.00
_cell.angle_beta   90.00
_cell.angle_gamma   90.00
#
_symmetry.space_group_name_H-M   'P 1'
#
loop_
_entity.id
_entity.type
_entity.pdbx_description
1 polymer ?
#
loop_
_entity_poly.entity_id
_entity_poly.type
_entity_poly.pdbx_seq_one_letter_code
_entity_poly.pdbx_strand_id
1 'polypeptide(L)'
;MIRAPRFRVGALLALLAIPGIASAWSGVQHIQITRYAARNLPPEMAGFREFAHPMALPSIYPDLWRLADLDEAPRHYFEPDRLPEDFDYTALSSDPAIAFSEQIPIRRDIIGDAPWAIYDLMNQMSEAMRTNDWMWAARCGATLSHYAGDLHVPLHTTRNYNGQESWQHGIHTRWEADMVKAFLRTDDIEPRPAEYLENPFQAIFEWTAESAVCAREVLKADLIAKRAAGGQVETESYYLKLWELTGDMAIERISAAAHHVASLWYTAWVNAGKPAIPEPFDELPTLSVHSGVGIDYPEQVGPHAFAKERTFDWVIWITFIIFGLVVIISSIQRSIQSRKNRGT
;
A
#
# COMPACT_ATOMS: atom_id res chain seq x y z
N MET A 1 2.36 -54.82 -33.09
CA MET A 1 1.65 -53.54 -33.32
C MET A 1 1.58 -52.79 -32.00
N ILE A 2 2.08 -51.57 -32.02
CA ILE A 2 2.44 -50.72 -30.88
C ILE A 2 1.33 -49.68 -30.71
N ARG A 3 0.90 -49.40 -29.47
CA ARG A 3 0.69 -48.05 -28.90
C ARG A 3 -0.08 -48.13 -27.57
N ALA A 4 0.62 -47.85 -26.47
CA ALA A 4 0.01 -47.33 -25.24
C ALA A 4 0.02 -45.79 -25.32
N PRO A 5 -1.03 -45.08 -24.87
CA PRO A 5 -1.00 -43.63 -24.79
C PRO A 5 -0.12 -43.21 -23.61
N ARG A 6 0.97 -42.50 -23.91
CA ARG A 6 1.79 -41.79 -22.92
C ARG A 6 0.95 -40.63 -22.39
N PHE A 7 0.47 -40.73 -21.15
CA PHE A 7 -0.01 -39.55 -20.42
C PHE A 7 1.17 -38.59 -20.25
N ARG A 8 1.09 -37.45 -20.93
CA ARG A 8 2.02 -36.33 -20.72
C ARG A 8 1.74 -35.76 -19.34
N VAL A 9 2.53 -36.18 -18.36
CA VAL A 9 2.73 -35.43 -17.11
C VAL A 9 3.53 -34.20 -17.50
N GLY A 10 2.84 -33.12 -17.81
CA GLY A 10 3.47 -31.91 -18.31
C GLY A 10 2.44 -30.82 -18.51
N ALA A 11 1.93 -30.29 -17.40
CA ALA A 11 1.34 -28.96 -17.25
C ALA A 11 0.67 -28.81 -15.86
N LEU A 12 1.38 -29.13 -14.77
CA LEU A 12 0.86 -28.89 -13.42
C LEU A 12 1.93 -28.35 -12.47
N LEU A 13 2.78 -27.43 -12.94
CA LEU A 13 3.75 -26.70 -12.11
C LEU A 13 4.00 -25.27 -12.65
N ALA A 14 2.94 -24.57 -13.03
CA ALA A 14 3.00 -23.15 -13.42
C ALA A 14 1.83 -22.33 -12.83
N LEU A 15 1.43 -22.68 -11.61
CA LEU A 15 0.34 -21.99 -10.87
C LEU A 15 0.77 -21.66 -9.42
N LEU A 16 2.06 -21.40 -9.23
CA LEU A 16 2.65 -20.94 -7.97
C LEU A 16 3.59 -19.76 -8.25
N ALA A 17 3.01 -18.64 -8.69
CA ALA A 17 3.58 -17.29 -8.58
C ALA A 17 2.57 -16.28 -9.15
N ILE A 18 1.38 -16.20 -8.56
CA ILE A 18 0.65 -14.93 -8.58
C ILE A 18 0.77 -14.44 -7.14
N PRO A 19 1.50 -13.33 -6.87
CA PRO A 19 1.42 -12.70 -5.57
C PRO A 19 -0.06 -12.40 -5.33
N GLY A 20 -0.64 -13.06 -4.33
CA GLY A 20 -2.02 -12.80 -3.93
C GLY A 20 -2.14 -11.31 -3.62
N ILE A 21 -3.12 -10.69 -4.26
CA ILE A 21 -3.54 -9.31 -4.05
C ILE A 21 -3.99 -9.19 -2.59
N ALA A 22 -3.06 -8.81 -1.72
CA ALA A 22 -3.36 -8.38 -0.36
C ALA A 22 -3.70 -6.87 -0.33
N SER A 23 -4.47 -6.40 -1.31
CA SER A 23 -4.75 -4.96 -1.53
C SER A 23 -6.00 -4.45 -0.82
N ALA A 24 -6.43 -5.08 0.28
CA ALA A 24 -7.67 -4.69 0.94
C ALA A 24 -7.47 -3.90 2.25
N TRP A 25 -6.24 -3.72 2.73
CA TRP A 25 -6.01 -3.09 4.04
C TRP A 25 -4.95 -1.98 4.09
N SER A 26 -3.95 -1.92 3.19
CA SER A 26 -3.00 -0.78 3.09
C SER A 26 -3.72 0.55 2.86
N GLY A 27 -4.81 0.54 2.11
CA GLY A 27 -5.59 1.73 1.79
C GLY A 27 -6.16 2.48 3.00
N VAL A 28 -6.41 1.80 4.13
CA VAL A 28 -6.98 2.48 5.32
C VAL A 28 -5.98 3.50 5.88
N GLN A 29 -4.69 3.17 5.91
CA GLN A 29 -3.65 4.05 6.41
C GLN A 29 -3.50 5.28 5.50
N HIS A 30 -3.51 5.13 4.17
CA HIS A 30 -3.48 6.29 3.25
C HIS A 30 -4.68 7.23 3.42
N ILE A 31 -5.88 6.67 3.62
CA ILE A 31 -7.08 7.47 3.94
C ILE A 31 -6.87 8.25 5.24
N GLN A 32 -6.35 7.61 6.29
CA GLN A 32 -6.08 8.29 7.57
C GLN A 32 -5.01 9.37 7.41
N ILE A 33 -3.87 9.07 6.79
CA ILE A 33 -2.79 10.03 6.51
C ILE A 33 -3.35 11.27 5.82
N THR A 34 -4.17 11.08 4.78
CA THR A 34 -4.80 12.19 4.04
C THR A 34 -5.73 13.03 4.94
N ARG A 35 -6.52 12.39 5.81
CA ARG A 35 -7.40 13.10 6.76
C ARG A 35 -6.63 13.85 7.85
N TYR A 36 -5.59 13.23 8.41
CA TYR A 36 -4.74 13.87 9.42
C TYR A 36 -3.95 15.02 8.80
N ALA A 37 -3.43 14.86 7.59
CA ALA A 37 -2.75 15.91 6.86
C ALA A 37 -3.65 17.15 6.70
N ALA A 38 -4.90 16.95 6.29
CA ALA A 38 -5.86 18.05 6.15
C ALA A 38 -6.11 18.76 7.49
N ARG A 39 -6.39 18.01 8.56
CA ARG A 39 -6.60 18.60 9.90
C ARG A 39 -5.41 19.40 10.40
N ASN A 40 -4.22 19.03 9.97
CA ASN A 40 -2.94 19.56 10.42
C ASN A 40 -2.44 20.77 9.59
N LEU A 41 -3.21 21.21 8.59
CA LEU A 41 -2.93 22.43 7.84
C LEU A 41 -3.03 23.68 8.73
N PRO A 42 -2.21 24.72 8.47
CA PRO A 42 -2.20 25.94 9.25
C PRO A 42 -3.55 26.68 9.15
N PRO A 43 -3.90 27.53 10.14
CA PRO A 43 -5.17 28.25 10.15
C PRO A 43 -5.46 29.07 8.89
N GLU A 44 -4.44 29.60 8.22
CA GLU A 44 -4.60 30.36 6.97
C GLU A 44 -5.08 29.51 5.77
N MET A 45 -4.93 28.18 5.87
CA MET A 45 -5.38 27.21 4.86
C MET A 45 -6.60 26.40 5.36
N ALA A 46 -7.33 26.91 6.37
CA ALA A 46 -8.44 26.18 7.01
C ALA A 46 -9.54 25.74 6.04
N GLY A 47 -9.80 26.48 4.96
CA GLY A 47 -10.77 26.07 3.93
C GLY A 47 -10.39 24.78 3.21
N PHE A 48 -9.09 24.49 3.08
CA PHE A 48 -8.62 23.26 2.43
C PHE A 48 -8.82 22.02 3.29
N ARG A 49 -9.12 22.17 4.59
CA ARG A 49 -9.38 21.02 5.47
C ARG A 49 -10.58 20.19 5.01
N GLU A 50 -11.57 20.83 4.40
CA GLU A 50 -12.77 20.18 3.88
C GLU A 50 -12.49 19.38 2.59
N PHE A 51 -11.38 19.65 1.89
CA PHE A 51 -10.96 18.84 0.74
C PHE A 51 -10.57 17.41 1.12
N ALA A 52 -10.38 17.11 2.42
CA ALA A 52 -10.26 15.74 2.88
C ALA A 52 -11.47 14.87 2.51
N HIS A 53 -12.67 15.46 2.37
CA HIS A 53 -13.88 14.74 1.99
C HIS A 53 -13.73 14.07 0.62
N PRO A 54 -13.46 14.81 -0.47
CA PRO A 54 -13.22 14.22 -1.78
C PRO A 54 -11.85 13.55 -1.92
N MET A 55 -10.82 13.91 -1.14
CA MET A 55 -9.45 13.39 -1.36
C MET A 55 -9.11 12.10 -0.60
N ALA A 56 -9.72 11.85 0.57
CA ALA A 56 -9.27 10.77 1.45
C ALA A 56 -9.42 9.39 0.81
N LEU A 57 -10.58 9.05 0.24
CA LEU A 57 -10.76 7.76 -0.43
C LEU A 57 -9.92 7.66 -1.72
N PRO A 58 -9.91 8.66 -2.62
CA PRO A 58 -9.04 8.65 -3.80
C PRO A 58 -7.54 8.53 -3.54
N SER A 59 -7.07 8.79 -2.32
CA SER A 59 -5.68 8.50 -1.93
C SER A 59 -5.29 7.02 -2.02
N ILE A 60 -6.22 6.09 -2.24
CA ILE A 60 -5.92 4.67 -2.50
C ILE A 60 -5.84 4.32 -3.99
N TYR A 61 -6.21 5.25 -4.88
CA TYR A 61 -6.33 4.96 -6.32
C TYR A 61 -5.01 4.57 -6.99
N PRO A 62 -3.83 5.11 -6.62
CA PRO A 62 -2.55 4.66 -7.19
C PRO A 62 -2.34 3.14 -7.14
N ASP A 63 -2.64 2.51 -6.00
CA ASP A 63 -2.57 1.05 -5.86
C ASP A 63 -3.48 0.32 -6.88
N LEU A 64 -4.64 0.90 -7.18
CA LEU A 64 -5.60 0.35 -8.12
C LEU A 64 -5.19 0.61 -9.58
N TRP A 65 -4.48 1.70 -9.85
CA TRP A 65 -3.98 2.04 -11.18
C TRP A 65 -2.91 1.07 -11.67
N ARG A 66 -2.20 0.37 -10.78
CA ARG A 66 -1.19 -0.65 -11.13
C ARG A 66 -1.70 -1.75 -12.06
N LEU A 67 -3.02 -1.99 -12.09
CA LEU A 67 -3.64 -2.97 -12.99
C LEU A 67 -3.80 -2.46 -14.42
N ALA A 68 -3.85 -1.15 -14.62
CA ALA A 68 -4.20 -0.50 -15.88
C ALA A 68 -3.09 0.41 -16.44
N ASP A 69 -2.17 0.87 -15.58
CA ASP A 69 -1.00 1.68 -15.91
C ASP A 69 0.28 0.89 -15.61
N LEU A 70 0.99 0.50 -16.66
CA LEU A 70 2.22 -0.30 -16.56
C LEU A 70 3.39 0.49 -15.94
N ASP A 71 3.34 1.81 -15.97
CA ASP A 71 4.39 2.69 -15.44
C ASP A 71 4.11 3.14 -14.00
N GLU A 72 3.03 2.66 -13.39
CA GLU A 72 2.59 3.03 -12.05
C GLU A 72 3.46 2.42 -10.96
N ALA A 73 3.82 1.14 -11.08
CA ALA A 73 4.49 0.42 -10.01
C ALA A 73 5.76 1.13 -9.46
N PRO A 74 6.66 1.71 -10.29
CA PRO A 74 7.83 2.44 -9.80
C PRO A 74 7.54 3.69 -8.96
N ARG A 75 6.32 4.25 -9.02
CA ARG A 75 5.93 5.47 -8.28
C ARG A 75 5.63 5.22 -6.81
N HIS A 76 5.57 3.95 -6.39
CA HIS A 76 5.27 3.54 -5.02
C HIS A 76 6.49 3.34 -4.13
N TYR A 77 7.70 3.45 -4.67
CA TYR A 77 8.91 3.13 -3.91
C TYR A 77 10.13 3.93 -4.40
N PHE A 78 11.17 3.93 -3.57
CA PHE A 78 12.53 4.28 -3.96
C PHE A 78 13.50 3.46 -3.12
N GLU A 79 14.36 2.65 -3.73
CA GLU A 79 15.20 1.67 -3.03
C GLU A 79 16.67 2.17 -2.96
N PRO A 80 17.02 3.07 -2.02
CA PRO A 80 18.35 3.66 -1.90
C PRO A 80 19.45 2.62 -1.66
N ASP A 81 19.12 1.47 -1.07
CA ASP A 81 20.06 0.37 -0.83
C ASP A 81 20.51 -0.39 -2.10
N ARG A 82 20.00 -0.01 -3.28
CA ARG A 82 20.56 -0.40 -4.58
C ARG A 82 21.74 0.46 -5.02
N LEU A 83 21.91 1.63 -4.43
CA LEU A 83 22.98 2.57 -4.76
C LEU A 83 24.23 2.32 -3.91
N PRO A 84 25.40 2.84 -4.34
CA PRO A 84 26.60 2.86 -3.51
C PRO A 84 26.32 3.50 -2.14
N GLU A 85 27.00 3.02 -1.09
CA GLU A 85 26.82 3.52 0.29
C GLU A 85 27.17 5.01 0.44
N ASP A 86 28.08 5.51 -0.41
CA ASP A 86 28.53 6.90 -0.46
C ASP A 86 27.81 7.74 -1.53
N PHE A 87 26.67 7.26 -2.07
CA PHE A 87 25.91 7.99 -3.07
C PHE A 87 25.34 9.30 -2.50
N ASP A 88 25.66 10.42 -3.16
CA ASP A 88 25.20 11.74 -2.74
C ASP A 88 23.83 12.07 -3.33
N TYR A 89 22.78 11.92 -2.52
CA TYR A 89 21.41 12.28 -2.89
C TYR A 89 21.18 13.79 -3.03
N THR A 90 22.02 14.63 -2.41
CA THR A 90 21.83 16.09 -2.41
C THR A 90 22.17 16.73 -3.75
N ALA A 91 22.94 16.03 -4.59
CA ALA A 91 23.32 16.46 -5.93
C ALA A 91 22.34 15.98 -7.03
N LEU A 92 21.29 15.23 -6.67
CA LEU A 92 20.32 14.73 -7.63
C LEU A 92 19.53 15.87 -8.27
N SER A 93 19.34 15.77 -9.59
CA SER A 93 18.46 16.65 -10.34
C SER A 93 17.00 16.33 -10.02
N SER A 94 16.21 17.38 -9.80
CA SER A 94 14.76 17.25 -9.71
C SER A 94 14.10 16.93 -11.06
N ASP A 95 14.85 17.05 -12.17
CA ASP A 95 14.43 16.54 -13.47
C ASP A 95 14.73 15.02 -13.55
N PRO A 96 13.70 14.16 -13.57
CA PRO A 96 13.90 12.72 -13.63
C PRO A 96 14.62 12.27 -14.91
N ALA A 97 14.49 13.00 -16.02
CA ALA A 97 15.20 12.65 -17.25
C ALA A 97 16.72 12.78 -17.07
N ILE A 98 17.17 13.86 -16.42
CA ILE A 98 18.59 14.06 -16.08
C ILE A 98 19.02 13.04 -15.01
N ALA A 99 18.24 12.89 -13.93
CA ALA A 99 18.60 11.99 -12.83
C ALA A 99 18.82 10.55 -13.31
N PHE A 100 17.89 9.99 -14.09
CA PHE A 100 17.96 8.60 -14.54
C PHE A 100 18.83 8.36 -15.78
N SER A 101 19.23 9.40 -16.51
CA SER A 101 20.16 9.25 -17.66
C SER A 101 21.61 9.55 -17.32
N GLU A 102 21.88 10.40 -16.34
CA GLU A 102 23.24 10.90 -16.05
C GLU A 102 23.73 10.60 -14.62
N GLN A 103 22.84 10.50 -13.63
CA GLN A 103 23.24 10.49 -12.21
C GLN A 103 23.01 9.13 -11.51
N ILE A 104 21.90 8.46 -11.82
CA ILE A 104 21.49 7.21 -11.18
C ILE A 104 21.84 6.03 -12.09
N PRO A 105 22.73 5.12 -11.68
CA PRO A 105 23.18 4.00 -12.52
C PRO A 105 22.19 2.81 -12.57
N ILE A 106 21.03 2.94 -11.91
CA ILE A 106 19.99 1.91 -11.84
C ILE A 106 18.77 2.39 -12.60
N ARG A 107 18.14 1.51 -13.38
CA ARG A 107 16.94 1.87 -14.14
C ARG A 107 15.79 2.26 -13.20
N ARG A 108 15.01 3.25 -13.65
CA ARG A 108 13.79 3.75 -12.99
C ARG A 108 12.85 2.62 -12.53
N ASP A 109 12.60 1.63 -13.38
CA ASP A 109 11.68 0.52 -13.11
C ASP A 109 12.17 -0.48 -12.05
N ILE A 110 13.43 -0.37 -11.63
CA ILE A 110 14.07 -1.23 -10.62
C ILE A 110 14.27 -0.48 -9.31
N ILE A 111 14.73 0.77 -9.36
CA ILE A 111 14.99 1.56 -8.16
C ILE A 111 13.76 2.32 -7.66
N GLY A 112 12.78 2.59 -8.53
CA GLY A 112 11.61 3.40 -8.21
C GLY A 112 11.85 4.90 -8.41
N ASP A 113 10.77 5.67 -8.45
CA ASP A 113 10.80 7.11 -8.68
C ASP A 113 9.79 7.92 -7.86
N ALA A 114 9.29 7.35 -6.75
CA ALA A 114 8.35 8.02 -5.86
C ALA A 114 8.76 9.46 -5.47
N PRO A 115 10.05 9.78 -5.17
CA PRO A 115 10.46 11.16 -4.86
C PRO A 115 10.15 12.16 -5.98
N TRP A 116 10.39 11.79 -7.24
CA TRP A 116 10.08 12.63 -8.39
C TRP A 116 8.59 12.72 -8.64
N ALA A 117 7.84 11.61 -8.48
CA ALA A 117 6.38 11.63 -8.63
C ALA A 117 5.70 12.57 -7.62
N ILE A 118 6.13 12.55 -6.35
CA ILE A 118 5.64 13.46 -5.31
C ILE A 118 5.98 14.91 -5.65
N TYR A 119 7.22 15.19 -6.02
CA TYR A 119 7.67 16.54 -6.33
C TYR A 119 6.95 17.13 -7.55
N ASP A 120 6.79 16.33 -8.61
CA ASP A 120 6.06 16.73 -9.81
C ASP A 120 4.58 17.01 -9.50
N LEU A 121 3.90 16.12 -8.77
CA LEU A 121 2.50 16.33 -8.37
C LEU A 121 2.31 17.54 -7.46
N MET A 122 3.26 17.83 -6.57
CA MET A 122 3.23 19.06 -5.76
C MET A 122 3.33 20.31 -6.65
N ASN A 123 4.22 20.30 -7.65
CA ASN A 123 4.35 21.43 -8.59
C ASN A 123 3.10 21.59 -9.48
N GLN A 124 2.53 20.48 -9.95
CA GLN A 124 1.26 20.49 -10.68
C GLN A 124 0.11 21.01 -9.81
N MET A 125 0.05 20.60 -8.54
CA MET A 125 -0.90 21.11 -7.56
C MET A 125 -0.74 22.63 -7.36
N SER A 126 0.48 23.15 -7.26
CA SER A 126 0.75 24.60 -7.21
C SER A 126 0.23 25.34 -8.43
N GLU A 127 0.51 24.84 -9.63
CA GLU A 127 0.06 25.49 -10.87
C GLU A 127 -1.46 25.43 -11.02
N ALA A 128 -2.07 24.32 -10.65
CA ALA A 128 -3.52 24.14 -10.64
C ALA A 128 -4.20 25.15 -9.70
N MET A 129 -3.69 25.31 -8.48
CA MET A 129 -4.19 26.33 -7.54
C MET A 129 -4.01 27.74 -8.09
N ARG A 130 -2.84 28.05 -8.67
CA ARG A 130 -2.53 29.37 -9.24
C ARG A 130 -3.49 29.75 -10.37
N THR A 131 -3.90 28.77 -11.17
CA THR A 131 -4.80 28.93 -12.32
C THR A 131 -6.27 28.66 -11.97
N ASN A 132 -6.61 28.43 -10.70
CA ASN A 132 -7.93 28.09 -10.18
C ASN A 132 -8.52 26.76 -10.69
N ASP A 133 -7.70 25.82 -11.16
CA ASP A 133 -8.10 24.44 -11.42
C ASP A 133 -8.04 23.60 -10.12
N TRP A 134 -8.99 23.86 -9.22
CA TRP A 134 -9.04 23.19 -7.92
C TRP A 134 -9.34 21.69 -8.02
N MET A 135 -9.99 21.24 -9.10
CA MET A 135 -10.25 19.81 -9.35
C MET A 135 -8.93 19.09 -9.64
N TRP A 136 -8.10 19.65 -10.52
CA TRP A 136 -6.78 19.11 -10.78
C TRP A 136 -5.88 19.19 -9.54
N ALA A 137 -5.93 20.31 -8.79
CA ALA A 137 -5.20 20.45 -7.53
C ALA A 137 -5.55 19.36 -6.52
N ALA A 138 -6.84 19.06 -6.35
CA ALA A 138 -7.31 18.02 -5.43
C ALA A 138 -6.90 16.61 -5.88
N ARG A 139 -6.96 16.32 -7.19
CA ARG A 139 -6.47 15.04 -7.75
C ARG A 139 -4.96 14.88 -7.49
N CYS A 140 -4.16 15.89 -7.79
CA CYS A 140 -2.72 15.88 -7.50
C CYS A 140 -2.46 15.70 -5.99
N GLY A 141 -3.19 16.44 -5.15
CA GLY A 141 -3.08 16.36 -3.69
C GLY A 141 -3.41 14.97 -3.13
N ALA A 142 -4.43 14.29 -3.67
CA ALA A 142 -4.81 12.95 -3.26
C ALA A 142 -3.77 11.91 -3.69
N THR A 143 -3.29 12.01 -4.93
CA THR A 143 -2.26 11.11 -5.47
C THR A 143 -0.92 11.28 -4.76
N LEU A 144 -0.45 12.51 -4.55
CA LEU A 144 0.83 12.72 -3.85
C LEU A 144 0.76 12.26 -2.39
N SER A 145 -0.42 12.33 -1.76
CA SER A 145 -0.63 11.80 -0.40
C SER A 145 -0.38 10.29 -0.33
N HIS A 146 -0.74 9.56 -1.40
CA HIS A 146 -0.45 8.13 -1.51
C HIS A 146 1.05 7.87 -1.53
N TYR A 147 1.75 8.41 -2.52
CA TYR A 147 3.19 8.16 -2.71
C TYR A 147 4.02 8.67 -1.53
N ALA A 148 3.66 9.81 -0.95
CA ALA A 148 4.29 10.29 0.27
C ALA A 148 4.03 9.33 1.44
N GLY A 149 2.82 8.78 1.57
CA GLY A 149 2.52 7.72 2.53
C GLY A 149 3.37 6.47 2.32
N ASP A 150 3.53 6.02 1.07
CA ASP A 150 4.37 4.88 0.71
C ASP A 150 5.83 5.09 1.11
N LEU A 151 6.40 6.28 0.88
CA LEU A 151 7.77 6.58 1.30
C LEU A 151 7.97 6.63 2.83
N HIS A 152 6.88 6.60 3.60
CA HIS A 152 6.92 6.44 5.06
C HIS A 152 6.72 4.99 5.51
N VAL A 153 6.36 4.07 4.61
CA VAL A 153 6.44 2.64 4.86
C VAL A 153 7.91 2.23 4.68
N PRO A 154 8.65 1.85 5.75
CA PRO A 154 10.07 1.56 5.65
C PRO A 154 10.40 0.52 4.58
N LEU A 155 9.53 -0.48 4.40
CA LEU A 155 9.74 -1.54 3.42
C LEU A 155 9.59 -1.08 1.96
N HIS A 156 9.01 0.09 1.67
CA HIS A 156 9.02 0.70 0.33
C HIS A 156 10.35 1.42 0.02
N THR A 157 11.31 1.35 0.93
CA THR A 157 12.61 2.03 0.80
C THR A 157 13.80 1.06 0.82
N THR A 158 13.57 -0.20 0.45
CA THR A 158 14.60 -1.23 0.41
C THR A 158 14.32 -2.27 -0.68
N ARG A 159 15.37 -2.70 -1.38
CA ARG A 159 15.31 -3.84 -2.32
C ARG A 159 14.94 -5.16 -1.66
N ASN A 160 14.92 -5.23 -0.33
CA ASN A 160 14.47 -6.38 0.46
C ASN A 160 13.04 -6.14 1.02
N TYR A 161 12.21 -5.38 0.31
CA TYR A 161 10.87 -4.94 0.73
C TYR A 161 9.95 -6.03 1.28
N ASN A 162 10.06 -7.26 0.78
CA ASN A 162 9.26 -8.41 1.22
C ASN A 162 10.11 -9.49 1.89
N GLY A 163 11.34 -9.19 2.29
CA GLY A 163 12.24 -10.16 2.92
C GLY A 163 12.80 -11.21 1.95
N GLN A 164 12.71 -10.97 0.64
CA GLN A 164 13.16 -11.90 -0.40
C GLN A 164 14.66 -12.20 -0.38
N GLU A 165 15.48 -11.27 0.08
CA GLU A 165 16.94 -11.43 0.17
C GLU A 165 17.38 -12.04 1.52
N SER A 166 16.52 -12.00 2.52
CA SER A 166 16.80 -12.46 3.89
C SER A 166 15.93 -13.63 4.36
N TRP A 167 15.14 -14.23 3.48
CA TRP A 167 14.23 -15.35 3.75
C TRP A 167 13.09 -15.04 4.73
N GLN A 168 12.57 -13.81 4.67
CA GLN A 168 11.49 -13.29 5.51
C GLN A 168 10.20 -13.00 4.72
N HIS A 169 10.04 -13.67 3.57
CA HIS A 169 8.89 -13.58 2.66
C HIS A 169 7.55 -13.32 3.39
N GLY A 170 6.86 -12.27 2.96
CA GLY A 170 5.57 -11.83 3.50
C GLY A 170 5.67 -10.75 4.59
N ILE A 171 6.89 -10.35 5.03
CA ILE A 171 7.04 -9.32 6.06
C ILE A 171 6.41 -7.98 5.64
N HIS A 172 6.37 -7.67 4.34
CA HIS A 172 5.72 -6.47 3.82
C HIS A 172 4.28 -6.35 4.33
N THR A 173 3.44 -7.34 3.98
CA THR A 173 2.03 -7.40 4.40
C THR A 173 1.88 -7.55 5.92
N ARG A 174 2.72 -8.38 6.56
CA ARG A 174 2.65 -8.59 8.02
C ARG A 174 2.88 -7.30 8.80
N TRP A 175 3.81 -6.46 8.34
CA TRP A 175 4.15 -5.20 9.02
C TRP A 175 3.16 -4.09 8.67
N GLU A 176 2.96 -3.78 7.39
CA GLU A 176 2.20 -2.59 6.99
C GLU A 176 0.69 -2.75 7.19
N ALA A 177 0.17 -3.98 7.01
CA ALA A 177 -1.26 -4.23 6.93
C ALA A 177 -1.73 -4.99 8.17
N ASP A 178 -1.24 -6.20 8.39
CA ASP A 178 -1.79 -7.09 9.42
C ASP A 178 -1.52 -6.57 10.83
N MET A 179 -0.27 -6.20 11.13
CA MET A 179 0.12 -5.66 12.44
C MET A 179 -0.56 -4.32 12.71
N VAL A 180 -0.46 -3.36 11.77
CA VAL A 180 -1.02 -2.02 11.96
C VAL A 180 -2.54 -2.11 12.15
N LYS A 181 -3.24 -2.91 11.35
CA LYS A 181 -4.68 -3.13 11.51
C LYS A 181 -5.04 -3.73 12.87
N ALA A 182 -4.21 -4.62 13.41
CA ALA A 182 -4.48 -5.28 14.67
C ALA A 182 -4.31 -4.36 15.88
N PHE A 183 -3.35 -3.43 15.84
CA PHE A 183 -2.92 -2.70 17.05
C PHE A 183 -2.96 -1.18 16.96
N LEU A 184 -2.82 -0.58 15.77
CA LEU A 184 -2.80 0.88 15.65
C LEU A 184 -4.18 1.44 16.00
N ARG A 185 -4.20 2.43 16.90
CA ARG A 185 -5.38 3.24 17.15
C ARG A 185 -5.18 4.58 16.46
N THR A 186 -6.22 5.08 15.81
CA THR A 186 -6.15 6.38 15.12
C THR A 186 -5.80 7.52 16.09
N ASP A 187 -6.23 7.42 17.35
CA ASP A 187 -5.94 8.44 18.37
C ASP A 187 -4.46 8.53 18.73
N ASP A 188 -3.65 7.52 18.39
CA ASP A 188 -2.20 7.53 18.63
C ASP A 188 -1.45 8.35 17.53
N ILE A 189 -2.12 8.72 16.45
CA ILE A 189 -1.54 9.48 15.33
C ILE A 189 -1.46 10.97 15.71
N GLU A 190 -0.24 11.47 15.89
CA GLU A 190 0.05 12.82 16.37
C GLU A 190 1.00 13.57 15.42
N PRO A 191 0.52 14.04 14.24
CA PRO A 191 1.36 14.76 13.30
C PRO A 191 1.78 16.12 13.87
N ARG A 192 3.04 16.51 13.62
CA ARG A 192 3.51 17.88 13.87
C ARG A 192 2.83 18.85 12.89
N PRO A 193 2.56 20.12 13.26
CA PRO A 193 1.97 21.12 12.34
C PRO A 193 2.70 21.22 11.00
N ALA A 194 1.95 21.46 9.91
CA ALA A 194 2.54 21.66 8.59
C ALA A 194 3.48 22.87 8.55
N GLU A 195 4.54 22.76 7.74
CA GLU A 195 5.54 23.80 7.52
C GLU A 195 5.77 24.06 6.02
N TYR A 196 6.26 25.25 5.70
CA TYR A 196 6.65 25.58 4.33
C TYR A 196 8.02 24.99 4.05
N LEU A 197 8.17 24.29 2.93
CA LEU A 197 9.40 23.64 2.52
C LEU A 197 10.14 24.53 1.52
N GLU A 198 11.32 25.04 1.90
CA GLU A 198 12.17 25.83 1.00
C GLU A 198 12.73 25.01 -0.15
N ASN A 199 13.10 23.75 0.12
CA ASN A 199 13.55 22.79 -0.88
C ASN A 199 12.75 21.48 -0.76
N PRO A 200 11.54 21.41 -1.36
CA PRO A 200 10.67 20.25 -1.21
C PRO A 200 11.28 18.97 -1.76
N PHE A 201 12.04 19.06 -2.86
CA PHE A 201 12.68 17.90 -3.48
C PHE A 201 13.70 17.26 -2.54
N GLN A 202 14.57 18.07 -1.93
CA GLN A 202 15.54 17.57 -0.95
C GLN A 202 14.86 16.99 0.30
N ALA A 203 13.82 17.66 0.82
CA ALA A 203 13.07 17.17 1.98
C ALA A 203 12.47 15.77 1.73
N ILE A 204 11.92 15.52 0.54
CA ILE A 204 11.38 14.21 0.16
C ILE A 204 12.46 13.12 0.20
N PHE A 205 13.69 13.42 -0.25
CA PHE A 205 14.82 12.49 -0.15
C PHE A 205 15.26 12.24 1.29
N GLU A 206 15.28 13.28 2.12
CA GLU A 206 15.61 13.15 3.55
C GLU A 206 14.60 12.21 4.25
N TRP A 207 13.30 12.37 4.01
CA TRP A 207 12.27 11.48 4.56
C TRP A 207 12.41 10.04 4.06
N THR A 208 12.78 9.87 2.78
CA THR A 208 13.05 8.55 2.19
C THR A 208 14.24 7.87 2.86
N ALA A 209 15.31 8.62 3.14
CA ALA A 209 16.49 8.12 3.85
C ALA A 209 16.16 7.71 5.29
N GLU A 210 15.34 8.49 6.01
CA GLU A 210 14.86 8.13 7.34
C GLU A 210 14.12 6.77 7.32
N SER A 211 13.19 6.59 6.40
CA SER A 211 12.45 5.34 6.23
C SER A 211 13.36 4.16 5.87
N ALA A 212 14.39 4.39 5.05
CA ALA A 212 15.36 3.35 4.69
C ALA A 212 16.16 2.83 5.90
N VAL A 213 16.47 3.71 6.86
CA VAL A 213 17.08 3.29 8.13
C VAL A 213 16.12 2.39 8.93
N CYS A 214 14.84 2.76 9.01
CA CYS A 214 13.81 1.97 9.70
C CYS A 214 13.61 0.58 9.09
N ALA A 215 13.79 0.43 7.77
CA ALA A 215 13.55 -0.84 7.06
C ALA A 215 14.39 -1.99 7.63
N ARG A 216 15.64 -1.70 8.00
CA ARG A 216 16.55 -2.66 8.63
C ARG A 216 16.06 -3.13 10.01
N GLU A 217 15.50 -2.21 10.80
CA GLU A 217 14.96 -2.53 12.13
C GLU A 217 13.67 -3.36 12.02
N VAL A 218 12.81 -3.10 11.02
CA VAL A 218 11.64 -3.94 10.72
C VAL A 218 12.04 -5.38 10.39
N LEU A 219 13.01 -5.57 9.49
CA LEU A 219 13.51 -6.90 9.13
C LEU A 219 14.13 -7.62 10.33
N LYS A 220 14.88 -6.91 11.18
CA LYS A 220 15.44 -7.49 12.40
C LYS A 220 14.34 -7.87 13.39
N ALA A 221 13.30 -7.05 13.54
CA ALA A 221 12.17 -7.31 14.42
C ALA A 221 11.36 -8.55 13.99
N ASP A 222 11.15 -8.76 12.69
CA ASP A 222 10.49 -9.96 12.15
C ASP A 222 11.22 -11.26 12.57
N LEU A 223 12.55 -11.29 12.47
CA LEU A 223 13.33 -12.46 12.91
C LEU A 223 13.19 -12.74 14.41
N ILE A 224 13.18 -11.67 15.23
CA ILE A 224 13.01 -11.77 16.69
C ILE A 224 11.61 -12.26 17.02
N ALA A 225 10.58 -11.67 16.41
CA ALA A 225 9.18 -12.03 16.59
C ALA A 225 8.92 -13.49 16.16
N LYS A 226 9.44 -13.89 15.00
CA LYS A 226 9.36 -15.28 14.51
C LYS A 226 10.00 -16.26 15.47
N ARG A 227 11.17 -15.94 16.04
CA ARG A 227 11.83 -16.78 17.04
C ARG A 227 11.00 -16.89 18.32
N ALA A 228 10.47 -15.77 18.82
CA ALA A 228 9.62 -15.73 20.01
C ALA A 228 8.35 -16.58 19.84
N ALA A 229 7.80 -16.63 18.62
CA ALA A 229 6.63 -17.43 18.25
C ALA A 229 6.98 -18.87 17.81
N GLY A 230 8.14 -19.41 18.18
CA GLY A 230 8.51 -20.80 17.87
C GLY A 230 8.69 -21.08 16.38
N GLY A 231 9.04 -20.07 15.59
CA GLY A 231 9.24 -20.16 14.15
C GLY A 231 8.00 -19.83 13.30
N GLN A 232 6.86 -19.57 13.93
CA GLN A 232 5.60 -19.24 13.25
C GLN A 232 5.44 -17.73 13.04
N VAL A 233 4.86 -17.32 11.91
CA VAL A 233 4.62 -15.90 11.59
C VAL A 233 3.13 -15.53 11.54
N GLU A 234 2.24 -16.52 11.54
CA GLU A 234 0.78 -16.31 11.52
C GLU A 234 0.17 -16.63 12.89
N THR A 235 0.69 -16.01 13.95
CA THR A 235 0.23 -16.25 15.34
C THR A 235 0.11 -14.95 16.11
N GLU A 236 -0.79 -14.91 17.08
CA GLU A 236 -0.95 -13.76 17.98
C GLU A 236 0.37 -13.40 18.68
N SER A 237 1.13 -14.39 19.17
CA SER A 237 2.43 -14.17 19.80
C SER A 237 3.46 -13.51 18.88
N TYR A 238 3.42 -13.83 17.58
CA TYR A 238 4.29 -13.19 16.60
C TYR A 238 3.92 -11.71 16.46
N TYR A 239 2.65 -11.42 16.21
CA TYR A 239 2.17 -10.05 15.96
C TYR A 239 2.30 -9.17 17.20
N LEU A 240 2.02 -9.68 18.40
CA LEU A 240 2.27 -8.97 19.66
C LEU A 240 3.75 -8.61 19.82
N LYS A 241 4.67 -9.55 19.49
CA LYS A 241 6.10 -9.28 19.60
C LYS A 241 6.58 -8.30 18.53
N LEU A 242 6.06 -8.39 17.32
CA LEU A 242 6.39 -7.46 16.25
C LEU A 242 5.93 -6.04 16.60
N TRP A 243 4.71 -5.90 17.15
CA TRP A 243 4.17 -4.64 17.64
C TRP A 243 4.97 -4.09 18.83
N GLU A 244 5.34 -4.93 19.80
CA GLU A 244 6.21 -4.52 20.91
C GLU A 244 7.53 -3.91 20.43
N LEU A 245 8.08 -4.41 19.31
CA LEU A 245 9.35 -3.96 18.77
C LEU A 245 9.24 -2.78 17.79
N THR A 246 8.10 -2.61 17.12
CA THR A 246 7.97 -1.68 15.98
C THR A 246 6.70 -0.83 15.99
N GLY A 247 5.85 -0.93 17.01
CA GLY A 247 4.60 -0.17 17.12
C GLY A 247 4.84 1.34 17.21
N ASP A 248 5.78 1.76 18.08
CA ASP A 248 6.16 3.18 18.18
C ASP A 248 6.71 3.72 16.87
N MET A 249 7.46 2.92 16.12
CA MET A 249 7.96 3.25 14.79
C MET A 249 6.82 3.40 13.78
N ALA A 250 5.83 2.49 13.80
CA ALA A 250 4.68 2.57 12.90
C ALA A 250 3.84 3.83 13.18
N ILE A 251 3.62 4.16 14.46
CA ILE A 251 2.91 5.38 14.88
C ILE A 251 3.68 6.63 14.44
N GLU A 252 4.99 6.67 14.67
CA GLU A 252 5.84 7.79 14.25
C GLU A 252 5.81 7.97 12.73
N ARG A 253 5.98 6.90 11.94
CA ARG A 253 5.98 6.99 10.48
C ARG A 253 4.66 7.44 9.90
N ILE A 254 3.52 6.98 10.43
CA ILE A 254 2.20 7.45 10.01
C ILE A 254 1.98 8.93 10.38
N SER A 255 2.46 9.34 11.56
CA SER A 255 2.37 10.74 12.02
C SER A 255 3.25 11.66 11.18
N ALA A 256 4.47 11.23 10.84
CA ALA A 256 5.38 11.94 9.96
C ALA A 256 4.82 12.04 8.54
N ALA A 257 4.24 10.95 8.00
CA ALA A 257 3.58 10.98 6.69
C ALA A 257 2.48 12.06 6.64
N ALA A 258 1.61 12.10 7.64
CA ALA A 258 0.55 13.12 7.71
C ALA A 258 1.12 14.55 7.84
N HIS A 259 2.18 14.75 8.62
CA HIS A 259 2.88 16.04 8.70
C HIS A 259 3.50 16.46 7.35
N HIS A 260 4.19 15.56 6.67
CA HIS A 260 4.88 15.83 5.41
C HIS A 260 3.90 16.04 4.25
N VAL A 261 2.81 15.26 4.17
CA VAL A 261 1.73 15.51 3.21
C VAL A 261 1.11 16.89 3.42
N ALA A 262 0.82 17.26 4.67
CA ALA A 262 0.28 18.59 4.98
C ALA A 262 1.26 19.71 4.60
N SER A 263 2.57 19.49 4.81
CA SER A 263 3.64 20.43 4.45
C SER A 263 3.80 20.56 2.93
N LEU A 264 3.67 19.48 2.17
CA LEU A 264 3.65 19.49 0.70
C LEU A 264 2.45 20.27 0.17
N TRP A 265 1.24 20.01 0.68
CA TRP A 265 0.03 20.76 0.28
C TRP A 265 0.14 22.25 0.64
N TYR A 266 0.62 22.55 1.84
CA TYR A 266 0.82 23.92 2.29
C TYR A 266 1.85 24.64 1.42
N THR A 267 2.98 24.00 1.15
CA THR A 267 4.00 24.50 0.23
C THR A 267 3.42 24.74 -1.16
N ALA A 268 2.61 23.81 -1.67
CA ALA A 268 1.99 23.95 -2.97
C ALA A 268 1.09 25.20 -3.05
N TRP A 269 0.28 25.45 -2.02
CA TRP A 269 -0.61 26.61 -1.92
C TRP A 269 0.13 27.94 -1.73
N VAL A 270 1.19 27.95 -0.91
CA VAL A 270 2.06 29.13 -0.76
C VAL A 270 2.74 29.47 -2.08
N ASN A 271 3.30 28.48 -2.78
CA ASN A 271 3.92 28.65 -4.09
C ASN A 271 2.92 29.15 -5.14
N ALA A 272 1.65 28.77 -5.04
CA ALA A 272 0.57 29.26 -5.90
C ALA A 272 0.20 30.73 -5.67
N GLY A 273 0.76 31.39 -4.65
CA GLY A 273 0.44 32.77 -4.29
C GLY A 273 -0.73 32.90 -3.31
N LYS A 274 -1.01 31.84 -2.54
CA LYS A 274 -2.10 31.79 -1.55
C LYS A 274 -3.49 32.17 -2.12
N PRO A 275 -3.93 31.55 -3.24
CA PRO A 275 -5.24 31.85 -3.82
C PRO A 275 -6.38 31.50 -2.85
N ALA A 276 -7.53 32.16 -3.03
CA ALA A 276 -8.73 31.87 -2.25
C ALA A 276 -9.18 30.42 -2.48
N ILE A 277 -9.39 29.67 -1.40
CA ILE A 277 -9.79 28.26 -1.45
C ILE A 277 -11.32 28.20 -1.62
N PRO A 278 -11.85 27.54 -2.67
CA PRO A 278 -13.28 27.38 -2.88
C PRO A 278 -13.85 26.28 -1.98
N GLU A 279 -15.16 26.06 -2.06
CA GLU A 279 -15.78 24.88 -1.48
C GLU A 279 -15.26 23.59 -2.15
N PRO A 280 -15.15 22.48 -1.40
CA PRO A 280 -14.71 21.20 -1.94
C PRO A 280 -15.75 20.59 -2.89
N PHE A 281 -15.29 19.61 -3.67
CA PHE A 281 -16.14 18.80 -4.54
C PHE A 281 -16.78 17.65 -3.75
N ASP A 282 -17.85 17.07 -4.31
CA ASP A 282 -18.44 15.84 -3.76
C ASP A 282 -17.51 14.63 -3.96
N GLU A 283 -16.96 14.47 -5.17
CA GLU A 283 -16.14 13.32 -5.56
C GLU A 283 -15.01 13.74 -6.51
N LEU A 284 -13.90 12.98 -6.51
CA LEU A 284 -12.84 13.11 -7.52
C LEU A 284 -12.94 12.03 -8.60
N PRO A 285 -12.56 12.33 -9.85
CA PRO A 285 -12.42 11.33 -10.90
C PRO A 285 -11.46 10.18 -10.52
N THR A 286 -11.77 8.97 -10.96
CA THR A 286 -10.96 7.76 -10.72
C THR A 286 -9.79 7.56 -11.67
N LEU A 287 -9.66 8.42 -12.70
CA LEU A 287 -8.62 8.33 -13.71
C LEU A 287 -7.25 8.67 -13.11
N SER A 288 -6.22 7.93 -13.53
CA SER A 288 -4.83 8.24 -13.24
C SER A 288 -4.50 9.67 -13.64
N VAL A 289 -3.82 10.39 -12.75
CA VAL A 289 -3.27 11.72 -13.04
C VAL A 289 -2.05 11.64 -13.97
N HIS A 290 -1.44 10.45 -14.11
CA HIS A 290 -0.26 10.23 -14.95
C HIS A 290 -0.62 9.80 -16.36
N SER A 291 -1.51 8.81 -16.50
CA SER A 291 -1.83 8.20 -17.79
C SER A 291 -3.24 8.49 -18.29
N GLY A 292 -4.12 9.03 -17.44
CA GLY A 292 -5.54 9.20 -17.75
C GLY A 292 -6.33 7.89 -17.80
N VAL A 293 -5.68 6.74 -17.54
CA VAL A 293 -6.33 5.43 -17.50
C VAL A 293 -7.13 5.29 -16.21
N GLY A 294 -8.34 4.77 -16.30
CA GLY A 294 -9.24 4.59 -15.16
C GLY A 294 -9.05 3.27 -14.44
N ILE A 295 -9.59 3.21 -13.23
CA ILE A 295 -10.04 1.95 -12.65
C ILE A 295 -11.30 1.59 -13.45
N ASP A 296 -11.23 0.57 -14.30
CA ASP A 296 -12.43 0.04 -14.92
C ASP A 296 -13.36 -0.39 -13.78
N TYR A 297 -14.40 0.41 -13.52
CA TYR A 297 -15.54 -0.12 -12.77
C TYR A 297 -15.99 -1.35 -13.56
N PRO A 298 -16.21 -2.51 -12.92
CA PRO A 298 -16.97 -3.55 -13.59
C PRO A 298 -18.22 -2.84 -14.10
N GLU A 299 -18.37 -2.82 -15.43
CA GLU A 299 -19.48 -2.16 -16.13
C GLU A 299 -20.71 -2.38 -15.26
N GLN A 300 -21.46 -1.31 -14.92
CA GLN A 300 -22.73 -1.48 -14.22
C GLN A 300 -23.61 -2.32 -15.13
N VAL A 301 -23.50 -3.64 -14.99
CA VAL A 301 -24.48 -4.56 -15.48
C VAL A 301 -25.72 -4.12 -14.72
N GLY A 302 -26.71 -3.61 -15.45
CA GLY A 302 -27.88 -2.93 -14.90
C GLY A 302 -28.61 -3.78 -13.85
N PRO A 303 -29.79 -3.36 -13.37
CA PRO A 303 -30.50 -4.00 -12.24
C PRO A 303 -30.88 -5.50 -12.38
N HIS A 304 -30.30 -6.25 -13.32
CA HIS A 304 -30.45 -7.67 -13.55
C HIS A 304 -29.18 -8.53 -13.39
N ALA A 305 -28.05 -8.02 -12.89
CA ALA A 305 -26.84 -8.85 -12.69
C ALA A 305 -26.62 -9.41 -11.29
N PHE A 306 -27.55 -9.18 -10.37
CA PHE A 306 -27.74 -10.08 -9.23
C PHE A 306 -28.85 -11.09 -9.52
N ALA A 307 -28.86 -11.67 -10.73
CA ALA A 307 -29.33 -13.04 -10.83
C ALA A 307 -28.26 -13.90 -10.15
N LYS A 308 -28.38 -14.02 -8.83
CA LYS A 308 -27.72 -15.03 -8.01
C LYS A 308 -27.67 -16.31 -8.83
N GLU A 309 -26.49 -16.70 -9.34
CA GLU A 309 -26.31 -17.97 -10.03
C GLU A 309 -26.59 -19.07 -9.01
N ARG A 310 -27.88 -19.43 -8.86
CA ARG A 310 -28.36 -20.44 -7.93
C ARG A 310 -27.65 -21.78 -8.17
N THR A 311 -27.10 -22.00 -9.36
CA THR A 311 -26.33 -23.18 -9.73
C THR A 311 -25.08 -23.37 -8.88
N PHE A 312 -24.30 -22.32 -8.60
CA PHE A 312 -23.07 -22.44 -7.80
C PHE A 312 -23.36 -22.65 -6.30
N ASP A 313 -24.37 -21.98 -5.76
CA ASP A 313 -24.80 -22.20 -4.37
C ASP A 313 -25.26 -23.64 -4.14
N TRP A 314 -26.06 -24.21 -5.06
CA TRP A 314 -26.53 -25.59 -4.92
C TRP A 314 -25.38 -26.61 -4.97
N VAL A 315 -24.38 -26.43 -5.84
CA VAL A 315 -23.22 -27.32 -5.92
C VAL A 315 -22.39 -27.26 -4.63
N ILE A 316 -22.18 -26.07 -4.08
CA ILE A 316 -21.46 -25.87 -2.82
C ILE A 316 -22.23 -26.53 -1.66
N TRP A 317 -23.53 -26.27 -1.52
CA TRP A 317 -24.36 -26.87 -0.47
C TRP A 317 -24.47 -28.39 -0.59
N ILE A 318 -24.63 -28.94 -1.81
CA ILE A 318 -24.64 -30.39 -2.03
C ILE A 318 -23.29 -30.99 -1.65
N THR A 319 -22.17 -30.33 -1.97
CA THR A 319 -20.83 -30.80 -1.62
C THR A 319 -20.64 -30.83 -0.10
N PHE A 320 -21.06 -29.78 0.62
CA PHE A 320 -21.03 -29.75 2.09
C PHE A 320 -21.93 -30.80 2.74
N ILE A 321 -23.13 -31.04 2.18
CA ILE A 321 -24.06 -32.07 2.66
C ILE A 321 -23.46 -33.47 2.47
N ILE A 322 -22.88 -33.75 1.29
CA ILE A 322 -22.23 -35.04 1.02
C ILE A 322 -21.04 -35.25 1.96
N PHE A 323 -20.19 -34.24 2.15
CA PHE A 323 -19.06 -34.33 3.08
C PHE A 323 -19.53 -34.55 4.53
N GLY A 324 -20.56 -33.82 4.97
CA GLY A 324 -21.17 -33.99 6.29
C GLY A 324 -21.72 -35.39 6.50
N LEU A 325 -22.43 -35.95 5.51
CA LEU A 325 -22.96 -37.31 5.56
C LEU A 325 -21.85 -38.37 5.62
N VAL A 326 -20.77 -38.21 4.85
CA VAL A 326 -19.61 -39.13 4.90
C VAL A 326 -18.97 -39.13 6.29
N VAL A 327 -18.81 -37.95 6.90
CA VAL A 327 -18.26 -37.82 8.26
C VAL A 327 -19.18 -38.46 9.30
N ILE A 328 -20.49 -38.23 9.22
CA ILE A 328 -21.47 -38.82 10.14
C ILE A 328 -21.51 -40.34 10.01
N ILE A 329 -21.58 -40.87 8.78
CA ILE A 329 -21.59 -42.33 8.53
C ILE A 329 -20.28 -42.95 9.03
N SER A 330 -19.14 -42.33 8.75
CA SER A 330 -17.84 -42.80 9.24
C SER A 330 -17.74 -42.76 10.77
N SER A 331 -18.35 -41.78 11.43
CA SER A 331 -18.42 -41.68 12.89
C SER A 331 -19.31 -42.78 13.49
N ILE A 332 -20.48 -43.02 12.89
CA ILE A 332 -21.40 -44.08 13.29
C ILE A 332 -20.77 -45.47 13.11
N GLN A 333 -20.11 -45.72 11.97
CA GLN A 333 -19.41 -46.98 11.72
C GLN A 333 -18.28 -47.21 12.73
N ARG A 334 -17.48 -46.19 13.03
CA ARG A 334 -16.44 -46.27 14.08
C ARG A 334 -17.04 -46.54 15.46
N SER A 335 -18.16 -45.92 15.79
CA SER A 335 -18.89 -46.16 17.05
C SER A 335 -19.41 -47.59 17.14
N ILE A 336 -20.02 -48.12 16.08
CA ILE A 336 -20.52 -49.52 16.01
C ILE A 336 -19.36 -50.52 16.12
N GLN A 337 -18.24 -50.28 15.41
CA GLN A 337 -17.05 -51.12 15.49
C GLN A 337 -16.47 -51.14 16.91
N SER A 338 -16.42 -49.97 17.57
CA SER A 338 -15.93 -49.86 18.95
C SER A 338 -16.82 -50.59 19.96
N ARG A 339 -18.14 -50.62 19.74
CA ARG A 339 -19.11 -51.35 20.57
C ARG A 339 -19.02 -52.86 20.37
N LYS A 340 -18.80 -53.34 19.14
CA LYS A 340 -18.55 -54.78 18.87
C LYS A 340 -17.25 -55.27 19.51
N ASN A 341 -16.19 -54.46 19.51
CA ASN A 341 -14.90 -54.82 20.10
C ASN A 341 -14.89 -54.75 21.65
N ARG A 342 -15.91 -54.19 22.28
CA ARG A 342 -16.07 -54.16 23.75
C ARG A 342 -17.02 -55.24 24.29
N GLY A 343 -17.61 -56.04 23.41
CA GLY A 343 -18.56 -57.10 23.73
C GLY A 343 -18.01 -58.52 23.57
N THR A 344 -16.68 -58.68 23.51
CA THR A 344 -15.97 -59.97 23.54
C THR A 344 -15.11 -60.07 24.78
#